data_AF-A0AAW2VFP5-F1
#
_entry.id   AF-A0AAW2VFP5-F1
#
_cell.length_a   1.000
_cell.length_b   1.000
_cell.length_c   1.000
_cell.angle_alpha   90.00
_cell.angle_beta   90.00
_cell.angle_gamma   90.00
#
_symmetry.space_group_name_H-M   'P 1'
#
loop_
_entity.id
_entity.type
_entity.pdbx_description
1 polymer ?
#
loop_
_entity_poly.entity_id
_entity_poly.type
_entity_poly.pdbx_seq_one_letter_code
_entity_poly.pdbx_strand_id
1 'polypeptide(L)'
;MVKDAERYKAEDEDVKKKVEAKNSLENYAYNMRNTVRDEKFAAKLDPSDKEKIEKAVEETIEWLDRNQLAEVDELEDKLKELEGICNPIISKMYQSGGGSDGVPMGDGMPGGGTSSSGGGAGPKIEEVD
;
A
#
# COMPACT_ATOMS: atom_id res chain seq x y z
N MET A 1 4.10 -40.14 17.07
CA MET A 1 2.86 -39.41 17.44
C MET A 1 3.12 -37.92 17.68
N VAL A 2 3.89 -37.50 18.70
CA VAL A 2 4.18 -36.05 18.90
C VAL A 2 5.06 -35.46 17.78
N LYS A 3 6.13 -36.17 17.39
CA LYS A 3 7.02 -35.75 16.29
C LYS A 3 6.32 -35.66 14.93
N ASP A 4 5.32 -36.51 14.70
CA ASP A 4 4.55 -36.49 13.46
C ASP A 4 3.61 -35.28 13.45
N ALA A 5 2.95 -34.97 14.57
CA ALA A 5 2.09 -33.80 14.71
C ALA A 5 2.85 -32.47 14.55
N GLU A 6 4.07 -32.37 15.10
CA GLU A 6 4.93 -31.19 14.93
C GLU A 6 5.38 -31.01 13.48
N ARG A 7 5.70 -32.11 12.80
CA ARG A 7 6.08 -32.10 11.38
C ARG A 7 4.94 -31.63 10.49
N TYR A 8 3.73 -32.19 10.65
CA TYR A 8 2.57 -31.76 9.86
C TYR A 8 2.24 -30.29 10.09
N LYS A 9 2.33 -29.82 11.34
CA LYS A 9 2.13 -28.40 11.66
C LYS A 9 3.12 -27.48 10.93
N ALA A 10 4.39 -27.87 10.85
CA ALA A 10 5.40 -27.07 10.15
C ALA A 10 5.17 -27.07 8.63
N GLU A 11 4.86 -28.22 8.05
CA GLU A 11 4.54 -28.34 6.62
C GLU A 11 3.29 -27.51 6.26
N ASP A 12 2.25 -27.54 7.08
CA ASP A 12 1.02 -26.75 6.87
C ASP A 12 1.29 -25.23 6.95
N GLU A 13 2.11 -24.79 7.91
CA GLU A 13 2.49 -23.38 8.06
C GLU A 13 3.30 -22.88 6.86
N ASP A 14 4.24 -23.69 6.35
CA ASP A 14 5.06 -23.29 5.20
C ASP A 14 4.24 -23.24 3.91
N VAL A 15 3.31 -24.18 3.70
CA VAL A 15 2.37 -24.13 2.58
C VAL A 15 1.48 -22.88 2.67
N LYS A 16 0.96 -22.58 3.86
CA LYS A 16 0.14 -21.40 4.10
C LYS A 16 0.90 -20.11 3.76
N LYS A 17 2.12 -19.94 4.26
CA LYS A 17 2.96 -18.77 3.97
C LYS A 17 3.22 -18.63 2.47
N LYS A 18 3.51 -19.73 1.78
CA LYS A 18 3.73 -19.72 0.32
C LYS A 18 2.50 -19.25 -0.43
N VAL A 19 1.31 -19.71 -0.05
CA VAL A 19 0.04 -19.25 -0.64
C VAL A 19 -0.20 -17.77 -0.36
N GLU A 20 0.02 -17.31 0.87
CA GLU A 20 -0.15 -15.90 1.25
C GLU A 20 0.83 -14.97 0.50
N ALA A 21 2.10 -15.36 0.39
CA ALA A 21 3.13 -14.61 -0.34
C ALA A 21 2.79 -14.52 -1.84
N LYS A 22 2.38 -15.65 -2.45
CA LYS A 22 1.96 -15.68 -3.85
C LYS A 22 0.75 -14.80 -4.11
N ASN A 23 -0.28 -14.92 -3.27
CA ASN A 23 -1.50 -14.09 -3.38
C ASN A 23 -1.17 -12.61 -3.22
N SER A 24 -0.26 -12.26 -2.32
CA SER A 24 0.16 -10.87 -2.12
C SER A 24 0.84 -10.29 -3.35
N LEU A 25 1.79 -11.02 -3.94
CA LEU A 25 2.47 -10.62 -5.17
C LEU A 25 1.50 -10.50 -6.35
N GLU A 26 0.67 -11.52 -6.55
CA GLU A 26 -0.31 -11.57 -7.64
C GLU A 26 -1.32 -10.42 -7.52
N ASN A 27 -1.88 -10.21 -6.33
CA ASN A 27 -2.83 -9.15 -6.08
C ASN A 27 -2.19 -7.77 -6.28
N TYR A 28 -0.96 -7.55 -5.79
CA TYR A 28 -0.26 -6.28 -6.00
C TYR A 28 -0.02 -6.01 -7.49
N ALA A 29 0.50 -7.01 -8.23
CA ALA A 29 0.77 -6.88 -9.66
C ALA A 29 -0.50 -6.54 -10.45
N TYR A 30 -1.60 -7.26 -10.23
CA TYR A 30 -2.86 -6.98 -10.94
C TYR A 30 -3.50 -5.65 -10.53
N ASN A 31 -3.48 -5.30 -9.24
CA ASN A 31 -3.98 -4.01 -8.78
C ASN A 31 -3.19 -2.88 -9.45
N MET A 32 -1.85 -2.99 -9.47
CA MET A 32 -1.00 -1.99 -10.10
C MET A 32 -1.26 -1.88 -11.60
N ARG A 33 -1.39 -3.00 -12.30
CA ARG A 33 -1.76 -3.06 -13.73
C ARG A 33 -3.04 -2.27 -13.99
N ASN A 34 -4.05 -2.49 -13.17
CA ASN A 34 -5.34 -1.85 -13.31
C ASN A 34 -5.24 -0.35 -12.99
N THR A 35 -4.50 0.02 -11.95
CA THR A 35 -4.26 1.43 -11.60
C THR A 35 -3.57 2.20 -12.72
N VAL A 36 -2.51 1.68 -13.34
CA VAL A 36 -1.81 2.41 -14.42
C VAL A 36 -2.55 2.41 -15.75
N ARG A 37 -3.55 1.53 -15.91
CA ARG A 37 -4.47 1.51 -17.05
C ARG A 37 -5.72 2.35 -16.84
N ASP A 38 -6.03 2.72 -15.59
CA ASP A 38 -7.10 3.67 -15.29
C ASP A 38 -6.73 5.05 -15.83
N GLU A 39 -7.59 5.63 -16.67
CA GLU A 39 -7.30 6.90 -17.36
C GLU A 39 -7.00 8.05 -16.39
N LYS A 40 -7.62 8.09 -15.21
CA LYS A 40 -7.43 9.17 -14.23
C LYS A 40 -6.05 9.12 -13.58
N PHE A 41 -5.52 7.92 -13.40
CA PHE A 41 -4.17 7.70 -12.89
C PHE A 41 -3.13 7.82 -14.00
N ALA A 42 -3.38 7.20 -15.16
CA ALA A 42 -2.50 7.28 -16.32
C ALA A 42 -2.25 8.73 -16.77
N ALA A 43 -3.27 9.60 -16.71
CA ALA A 43 -3.14 11.01 -17.05
C ALA A 43 -2.23 11.82 -16.10
N LYS A 44 -1.95 11.30 -14.89
CA LYS A 44 -1.07 11.93 -13.90
C LYS A 44 0.36 11.38 -13.91
N LEU A 45 0.62 10.36 -14.72
CA LEU A 45 1.92 9.71 -14.84
C LEU A 45 2.61 10.18 -16.12
N ASP A 46 3.92 10.43 -16.01
CA ASP A 46 4.76 10.60 -17.18
C ASP A 46 4.72 9.31 -18.03
N PRO A 47 4.69 9.38 -19.38
CA PRO A 47 4.62 8.19 -20.23
C PRO A 47 5.74 7.18 -19.96
N SER A 48 6.95 7.65 -19.66
CA SER A 48 8.08 6.79 -19.30
C SER A 48 7.87 6.06 -17.97
N ASP A 49 7.27 6.72 -16.99
CA ASP A 49 7.02 6.10 -15.68
C ASP A 49 5.85 5.11 -15.76
N LYS A 50 4.83 5.41 -16.58
CA LYS A 50 3.76 4.46 -16.93
C LYS A 50 4.33 3.19 -17.58
N GLU A 51 5.15 3.34 -18.62
CA GLU A 51 5.74 2.20 -19.34
C GLU A 51 6.61 1.33 -18.41
N LYS A 52 7.38 1.94 -17.51
CA LYS A 52 8.18 1.19 -16.51
C LYS A 52 7.29 0.33 -15.60
N ILE A 53 6.18 0.88 -15.10
CA ILE A 53 5.27 0.11 -14.24
C ILE A 53 4.60 -1.00 -15.05
N GLU A 54 4.06 -0.70 -16.23
CA GLU A 54 3.41 -1.70 -17.07
C GLU A 54 4.35 -2.88 -17.37
N LYS A 55 5.59 -2.58 -17.75
CA LYS A 55 6.61 -3.59 -18.01
C LYS A 55 6.96 -4.40 -16.76
N ALA A 56 7.22 -3.74 -15.62
CA ALA A 56 7.58 -4.44 -14.38
C ALA A 56 6.46 -5.36 -13.88
N VAL A 57 5.21 -4.92 -14.03
CA VAL A 57 4.02 -5.71 -13.68
C VAL A 57 3.86 -6.90 -14.63
N GLU A 58 3.99 -6.70 -15.94
CA GLU A 58 3.91 -7.78 -16.93
C GLU A 58 5.02 -8.82 -16.72
N GLU A 59 6.26 -8.39 -16.49
CA GLU A 59 7.38 -9.28 -16.16
C GLU A 59 7.13 -10.06 -14.86
N THR A 60 6.51 -9.44 -13.86
CA THR A 60 6.15 -10.11 -12.60
C THR A 60 5.07 -11.17 -12.79
N ILE A 61 4.03 -10.87 -13.59
CA ILE A 61 2.97 -11.83 -13.92
C ILE A 61 3.54 -13.01 -14.71
N GLU A 62 4.36 -12.75 -15.74
CA GLU A 62 5.03 -13.82 -16.49
C GLU A 62 5.95 -14.66 -15.59
N TRP A 63 6.64 -14.02 -14.65
CA TRP A 63 7.48 -14.73 -13.69
C TRP A 63 6.64 -15.61 -12.77
N LEU A 64 5.50 -15.13 -12.25
CA LEU A 64 4.57 -15.94 -11.46
C LEU A 64 4.08 -17.16 -12.25
N ASP A 65 3.68 -16.98 -13.52
CA ASP A 65 3.20 -18.06 -14.39
C ASP A 65 4.26 -19.14 -14.63
N ARG A 66 5.54 -18.74 -14.75
CA ARG A 66 6.67 -19.67 -14.95
C ARG A 66 7.17 -20.30 -13.65
N ASN A 67 7.01 -19.64 -12.51
CA ASN A 67 7.58 -20.04 -11.23
C ASN A 67 6.48 -20.42 -10.21
N GLN A 68 5.55 -21.28 -10.62
CA GLN A 68 4.42 -21.72 -9.78
C GLN A 68 4.83 -22.44 -8.48
N LEU A 69 6.07 -22.92 -8.39
CA LEU A 69 6.64 -23.62 -7.24
C LEU A 69 7.67 -22.78 -6.47
N ALA A 70 7.75 -21.47 -6.73
CA ALA A 70 8.67 -20.57 -6.04
C ALA A 70 8.54 -20.67 -4.51
N GLU A 71 9.67 -20.49 -3.83
CA GLU A 71 9.70 -20.44 -2.37
C GLU A 71 9.22 -19.09 -1.84
N VAL A 72 8.87 -19.05 -0.55
CA VAL A 72 8.35 -17.83 0.11
C VAL A 72 9.30 -16.65 -0.10
N ASP A 73 10.60 -16.87 0.12
CA ASP A 73 11.61 -15.82 -0.01
C ASP A 73 11.69 -15.26 -1.44
N GLU A 74 11.54 -16.10 -2.46
CA GLU A 74 11.56 -15.68 -3.87
C GLU A 74 10.31 -14.84 -4.21
N LEU A 75 9.15 -15.22 -3.70
CA LEU A 75 7.90 -14.48 -3.86
C LEU A 75 7.96 -13.11 -3.18
N GLU A 76 8.48 -13.06 -1.95
CA GLU A 76 8.67 -11.82 -1.21
C GLU A 76 9.69 -10.89 -1.86
N ASP A 77 10.79 -11.44 -2.37
CA ASP A 77 11.81 -10.63 -3.03
C ASP A 77 11.31 -10.07 -4.37
N LYS A 78 10.54 -10.87 -5.13
CA LYS A 78 9.89 -10.38 -6.35
C LYS A 78 8.84 -9.29 -6.04
N LEU A 79 8.12 -9.41 -4.92
CA LEU A 79 7.23 -8.34 -4.45
C LEU A 79 7.99 -7.06 -4.13
N LYS A 80 9.09 -7.14 -3.36
CA LYS A 80 9.92 -5.97 -3.03
C LYS A 80 10.50 -5.31 -4.28
N GLU A 81 10.91 -6.10 -5.27
CA GLU A 81 11.40 -5.58 -6.55
C GLU A 81 10.33 -4.76 -7.27
N LEU A 82 9.11 -5.31 -7.38
CA LEU A 82 7.99 -4.62 -8.00
C LEU A 82 7.59 -3.35 -7.23
N GLU A 83 7.48 -3.43 -5.89
CA GLU A 83 7.22 -2.29 -5.03
C GLU A 83 8.31 -1.21 -5.15
N GLY A 84 9.58 -1.61 -5.26
CA GLY A 84 10.71 -0.70 -5.43
C GLY A 84 10.63 0.14 -6.70
N ILE A 85 9.95 -0.37 -7.74
CA ILE A 85 9.70 0.36 -8.99
C ILE A 85 8.42 1.21 -8.86
N CYS A 86 7.35 0.64 -8.32
CA CYS A 86 6.04 1.29 -8.27
C CYS A 86 5.95 2.41 -7.22
N ASN A 87 6.44 2.19 -6.00
CA ASN A 87 6.34 3.13 -4.89
C ASN A 87 6.94 4.52 -5.15
N PRO A 88 8.16 4.66 -5.74
CA PRO A 88 8.70 6.00 -6.01
C PRO A 88 7.88 6.76 -7.06
N ILE A 89 7.35 6.06 -8.06
CA ILE A 89 6.53 6.66 -9.12
C ILE A 89 5.19 7.13 -8.57
N ILE A 90 4.53 6.29 -7.76
CA ILE A 90 3.25 6.62 -7.12
C ILE A 90 3.44 7.79 -6.14
N SER A 91 4.53 7.79 -5.38
CA SER A 91 4.86 8.89 -4.46
C SER A 91 5.03 10.21 -5.20
N LYS A 92 5.78 10.20 -6.31
CA LYS A 92 5.95 11.37 -7.20
C LYS A 92 4.61 11.83 -7.76
N MET A 93 3.71 10.93 -8.14
CA MET A 93 2.37 11.25 -8.62
C MET A 93 1.51 11.94 -7.54
N TYR A 94 1.50 11.43 -6.30
CA TYR A 94 0.76 12.07 -5.19
C TYR A 94 1.34 13.43 -4.81
N GLN A 95 2.67 13.59 -4.87
CA GLN A 95 3.33 14.88 -4.65
C GLN A 95 3.02 15.88 -5.78
N SER A 96 3.01 15.42 -7.03
CA SER A 96 2.68 16.26 -8.20
C SER A 96 1.19 16.58 -8.31
N GLY A 97 0.31 15.72 -7.77
CA GLY A 97 -1.14 15.95 -7.70
C GLY A 97 -1.59 16.70 -6.45
N GLY A 98 -0.68 17.04 -5.53
CA GLY A 98 -0.95 17.81 -4.31
C GLY A 98 -0.75 19.33 -4.46
N GLY A 99 -0.42 19.80 -5.66
CA GLY A 99 -0.37 21.23 -5.99
C GLY A 99 -1.61 21.65 -6.75
N SER A 100 -2.33 22.65 -6.24
CA SER A 100 -3.41 23.40 -6.91
C SER A 100 -4.77 22.71 -7.11
N ASP A 101 -5.46 22.38 -6.02
CA ASP A 101 -6.93 22.50 -5.97
C ASP A 101 -7.34 22.97 -4.57
N GLY A 102 -7.30 24.30 -4.38
CA GLY A 102 -8.37 25.04 -3.72
C GLY A 102 -8.75 24.72 -2.27
N VAL A 103 -7.80 24.61 -1.33
CA VAL A 103 -8.08 25.06 0.04
C VAL A 103 -7.54 26.47 0.21
N PRO A 104 -8.39 27.51 0.36
CA PRO A 104 -7.91 28.85 0.61
C PRO A 104 -7.07 28.81 1.87
N MET A 105 -5.82 29.25 1.71
CA MET A 105 -4.96 29.78 2.76
C MET A 105 -5.84 30.38 3.85
N GLY A 106 -5.72 29.83 5.06
CA GLY A 106 -6.28 30.43 6.26
C GLY A 106 -5.87 31.89 6.28
N ASP A 107 -6.85 32.75 6.03
CA ASP A 107 -6.71 34.19 6.10
C ASP A 107 -6.20 34.52 7.50
N GLY A 108 -5.03 35.15 7.52
CA GLY A 108 -4.27 35.41 8.72
C GLY A 108 -5.12 36.08 9.78
N MET A 109 -5.24 35.41 10.93
CA MET A 109 -5.79 36.03 12.13
C MET A 109 -4.77 37.04 12.66
N PRO A 110 -5.07 38.35 12.69
CA PRO A 110 -4.21 39.35 13.30
C PRO A 110 -4.72 39.68 14.71
N GLY A 111 -3.79 39.72 15.67
CA GLY A 111 -4.03 40.25 17.02
C GLY A 111 -4.67 39.23 17.97
N GLY A 112 -4.20 39.03 19.20
CA GLY A 112 -3.62 40.01 20.09
C GLY A 112 -4.70 40.53 21.04
N GLY A 113 -4.84 39.89 22.21
CA GLY A 113 -5.34 40.54 23.42
C GLY A 113 -6.81 40.31 23.83
N THR A 114 -6.92 39.76 25.04
CA THR A 114 -7.87 40.06 26.12
C THR A 114 -9.31 39.51 26.16
N SER A 115 -9.54 38.87 27.32
CA SER A 115 -10.73 38.89 28.20
C SER A 115 -11.98 38.08 27.87
N SER A 116 -12.19 37.10 28.76
CA SER A 116 -13.40 36.86 29.55
C SER A 116 -14.68 36.43 28.82
N SER A 117 -15.14 35.21 29.12
CA SER A 117 -16.31 35.00 29.99
C SER A 117 -16.92 33.61 29.76
N GLY A 118 -17.15 32.88 30.86
CA GLY A 118 -18.24 31.90 31.04
C GLY A 118 -18.22 30.67 30.13
N GLY A 119 -18.11 29.43 30.61
CA GLY A 119 -18.67 28.88 31.84
C GLY A 119 -19.28 27.52 31.48
N GLY A 120 -19.18 26.54 32.38
CA GLY A 120 -19.90 25.27 32.24
C GLY A 120 -19.00 24.04 32.25
N ALA A 121 -18.52 23.69 33.44
CA ALA A 121 -18.12 22.33 33.75
C ALA A 121 -19.34 21.39 33.74
N GLY A 122 -19.18 20.20 33.18
CA GLY A 122 -20.10 19.07 33.32
C GLY A 122 -19.37 17.75 33.02
N PRO A 123 -19.49 16.71 33.85
CA PRO A 123 -18.37 15.83 34.16
C PRO A 123 -18.32 14.53 33.35
N LYS A 124 -17.11 13.95 33.34
CA LYS A 124 -16.80 12.58 32.94
C LYS A 124 -17.33 11.61 34.01
N ILE A 125 -17.86 10.47 33.58
CA ILE A 125 -18.09 9.30 34.45
C ILE A 125 -17.61 8.05 33.72
N GLU A 126 -16.47 7.56 34.23
CA GLU A 126 -15.96 6.18 34.29
C GLU A 126 -17.07 5.21 34.72
N GLU A 127 -17.21 4.05 34.06
CA GLU A 127 -16.62 2.73 34.41
C GLU A 127 -17.70 1.75 34.89
N VAL A 128 -17.66 0.55 34.29
CA VAL A 128 -17.74 -0.77 34.94
C VAL A 128 -19.04 -1.13 35.71
N ASP A 129 -19.97 -1.81 35.05
CA ASP A 129 -20.19 -3.28 35.10
C ASP A 129 -21.17 -3.67 33.98
#